data_AF-A0A3M1L0F8-F1
#
_entry.id   AF-A0A3M1L0F8-F1
#
_cell.length_a   1.000
_cell.length_b   1.000
_cell.length_c   1.000
_cell.angle_alpha   90.00
_cell.angle_beta   90.00
_cell.angle_gamma   90.00
#
_symmetry.space_group_name_H-M   'P 1'
#
loop_
_entity.id
_entity.type
_entity.pdbx_description
1 polymer ?
#
loop_
_entity_poly.entity_id
_entity_poly.type
_entity_poly.pdbx_seq_one_letter_code
_entity_poly.pdbx_strand_id
1 'polypeptide(L)'
;MPENFLLPVPRWLAWAFWGVYLLFCVLFYQERALFLDGAFQLFHLVNEESIQIYHYRFVTALPQVLPFAAVVLHAPLKGVMLLYSLSYGLFFLGVFWLVFHRWRNEALGWTLIFYLTLLGLDTFYHIQSEYYLGIALLILVYALVLRHPGLPGRVFAVGGLLLLTVAFAHKLTFIFFLFLWGYFGLLYPSLRHRRYLVLLLLMVAIVALKSAYFTNWYEVMKQEDFNRHLAAYWPHLHTLPAHRIFGGRLLHHYWVWALFLAGVSVFLLRGREYLKLLWVWGTAVGYLLLYHIADPLSPYRFYAEVTYLPLA
;
A
#
# COMPACT_ATOMS: atom_id res chain seq x y z
N MET A 1 -7.18 -19.06 18.63
CA MET A 1 -6.33 -18.32 17.68
C MET A 1 -5.07 -19.12 17.50
N PRO A 2 -4.42 -19.16 16.34
CA PRO A 2 -3.01 -19.53 16.37
C PRO A 2 -2.32 -18.49 17.26
N GLU A 3 -1.63 -18.93 18.31
CA GLU A 3 -0.83 -18.08 19.20
C GLU A 3 0.28 -17.32 18.46
N ASN A 4 0.50 -17.68 17.19
CA ASN A 4 1.56 -17.26 16.29
C ASN A 4 1.51 -15.80 15.79
N PHE A 5 0.55 -14.98 16.21
CA PHE A 5 0.45 -13.57 15.77
C PHE A 5 0.86 -12.54 16.84
N LEU A 6 1.14 -12.99 18.06
CA LEU A 6 1.74 -12.16 19.09
C LEU A 6 3.26 -12.23 18.93
N LEU A 7 3.91 -11.07 18.86
CA LEU A 7 5.36 -11.01 18.78
C LEU A 7 5.93 -10.75 20.18
N PRO A 8 7.15 -11.24 20.47
CA PRO A 8 7.86 -10.90 21.70
C PRO A 8 8.43 -9.47 21.67
N VAL A 9 7.80 -8.55 20.94
CA VAL A 9 8.22 -7.17 20.80
C VAL A 9 7.36 -6.29 21.71
N PRO A 10 7.95 -5.38 22.50
CA PRO A 10 7.18 -4.50 23.37
C PRO A 10 6.17 -3.65 22.59
N ARG A 11 4.88 -3.79 22.90
CA ARG A 11 3.80 -3.06 22.23
C ARG A 11 3.93 -1.54 22.31
N TRP A 12 4.58 -1.03 23.35
CA TRP A 12 4.78 0.41 23.53
C TRP A 12 5.63 1.01 22.40
N LEU A 13 6.51 0.24 21.76
CA LEU A 13 7.30 0.72 20.62
C LEU A 13 6.41 1.06 19.42
N ALA A 14 5.39 0.24 19.16
CA ALA A 14 4.44 0.50 18.07
C ALA A 14 3.63 1.78 18.35
N TRP A 15 3.19 1.98 19.59
CA TRP A 15 2.50 3.22 19.98
C TRP A 15 3.41 4.45 19.99
N ALA A 16 4.68 4.29 20.39
CA ALA A 16 5.67 5.35 20.31
C ALA A 16 5.90 5.78 18.86
N PHE A 17 6.00 4.83 17.93
CA PHE A 17 6.06 5.12 16.49
C PHE A 17 4.87 5.97 16.04
N TRP A 18 3.63 5.58 16.37
CA TRP A 18 2.44 6.36 15.99
C TRP A 18 2.41 7.75 16.63
N GLY A 19 2.85 7.88 17.89
CA GLY A 19 2.97 9.19 18.55
C GLY A 19 3.94 10.11 17.80
N VAL A 20 5.12 9.60 17.44
CA VAL A 20 6.11 10.35 16.65
C VAL A 20 5.59 10.66 15.24
N TYR A 21 4.97 9.69 14.57
CA TYR A 21 4.44 9.86 13.22
C TYR A 21 3.36 10.95 13.17
N LEU A 22 2.40 10.93 14.11
CA LEU A 22 1.36 11.96 14.20
C LEU A 22 1.92 13.32 14.60
N LEU A 23 2.91 13.36 15.51
CA LEU A 23 3.62 14.59 15.81
C LEU A 23 4.24 15.18 14.54
N PHE A 24 4.87 14.34 13.71
CA PHE A 24 5.43 14.80 12.43
C PHE A 24 4.36 15.25 11.45
N CYS A 25 3.18 14.60 11.41
CA CYS A 25 2.05 15.10 10.60
C CYS A 25 1.61 16.50 11.02
N VAL A 26 1.70 16.83 12.31
CA VAL A 26 1.39 18.16 12.84
C VAL A 26 2.52 19.16 12.58
N LEU A 27 3.78 18.77 12.79
CA LEU A 27 4.93 19.67 12.61
C LEU A 27 5.17 20.01 11.13
N PHE A 28 5.09 19.03 10.24
CA PHE A 28 5.33 19.17 8.81
C PHE A 28 4.04 19.28 7.99
N TYR A 29 2.99 19.85 8.58
CA TYR A 29 1.68 19.88 7.94
C TYR A 29 1.68 20.73 6.67
N GLN A 30 2.51 21.77 6.60
CA GLN A 30 2.59 22.66 5.43
C GLN A 30 3.26 21.94 4.27
N GLU A 31 4.40 21.30 4.54
CA GLU A 31 5.15 20.52 3.56
C GLU A 31 4.27 19.41 3.02
N ARG A 32 3.56 18.67 3.88
CA ARG A 32 2.65 17.59 3.47
C ARG A 32 1.44 18.10 2.67
N ALA A 33 0.84 19.22 3.07
CA ALA A 33 -0.35 19.76 2.42
C ALA A 33 -0.05 20.49 1.10
N LEU A 34 1.15 21.06 0.95
CA LEU A 34 1.56 21.83 -0.22
C LEU A 34 2.48 21.03 -1.17
N PHE A 35 2.64 19.73 -0.96
CA PHE A 35 3.45 18.87 -1.82
C PHE A 35 2.67 18.40 -3.05
N LEU A 36 3.02 18.94 -4.23
CA LEU A 36 2.61 18.43 -5.55
C LEU A 36 1.11 18.10 -5.64
N ASP A 37 0.76 16.83 -5.86
CA ASP A 37 -0.61 16.33 -6.01
C ASP A 37 -1.46 16.63 -4.77
N GLY A 38 -0.87 16.63 -3.57
CA GLY A 38 -1.58 16.99 -2.33
C GLY A 38 -2.04 18.45 -2.34
N ALA A 39 -1.20 19.36 -2.84
CA ALA A 39 -1.56 20.78 -2.99
C ALA A 39 -2.69 20.97 -3.99
N PHE A 40 -2.62 20.26 -5.11
CA PHE A 40 -3.64 20.28 -6.16
C PHE A 40 -4.99 19.80 -5.61
N GLN A 41 -5.04 18.65 -4.95
CA GLN A 41 -6.30 18.14 -4.39
C GLN A 41 -6.85 19.03 -3.27
N LEU A 42 -5.97 19.57 -2.41
CA LEU A 42 -6.40 20.51 -1.37
C LEU A 42 -7.00 21.78 -1.97
N PHE A 43 -6.40 22.31 -3.03
CA PHE A 43 -6.93 23.47 -3.76
C PHE A 43 -8.35 23.21 -4.28
N HIS A 44 -8.58 22.07 -4.94
CA HIS A 44 -9.91 21.72 -5.44
C HIS A 44 -10.90 21.45 -4.30
N LEU A 45 -10.48 20.76 -3.23
CA LEU A 45 -11.31 20.53 -2.05
C LEU A 45 -11.82 21.85 -1.44
N VAL A 46 -10.97 22.87 -1.35
CA VAL A 46 -11.32 24.18 -0.78
C VAL A 46 -12.20 25.00 -1.71
N ASN A 47 -11.89 25.04 -3.01
CA ASN A 47 -12.63 25.90 -3.96
C ASN A 47 -13.96 25.30 -4.40
N GLU A 48 -14.04 23.98 -4.53
CA GLU A 48 -15.24 23.29 -5.00
C GLU A 48 -16.11 22.79 -3.85
N GLU A 49 -15.63 22.92 -2.60
CA GLU A 49 -16.30 22.43 -1.39
C GLU A 49 -16.80 20.98 -1.58
N SER A 50 -15.93 20.12 -2.11
CA SER A 50 -16.26 18.73 -2.39
C SER A 50 -15.08 17.79 -2.21
N ILE A 51 -15.36 16.54 -1.86
CA ILE A 51 -14.35 15.48 -1.73
C ILE A 51 -13.81 15.13 -3.12
N GLN A 52 -12.49 15.12 -3.25
CA GLN A 52 -11.82 14.95 -4.52
C GLN A 52 -11.53 13.46 -4.81
N ILE A 53 -12.21 12.92 -5.82
CA ILE A 53 -12.06 11.53 -6.26
C ILE A 53 -11.60 11.52 -7.71
N TYR A 54 -10.32 11.21 -7.92
CA TYR A 54 -9.74 11.10 -9.26
C TYR A 54 -9.72 9.64 -9.75
N HIS A 55 -9.91 9.45 -11.05
CA HIS A 55 -9.75 8.14 -11.71
C HIS A 55 -10.58 7.00 -11.09
N TYR A 56 -11.74 7.32 -10.53
CA TYR A 56 -12.60 6.39 -9.78
C TYR A 56 -11.95 5.77 -8.52
N ARG A 57 -10.85 6.35 -8.02
CA ARG A 57 -10.08 5.83 -6.87
C ARG A 57 -10.64 6.38 -5.55
N PHE A 58 -11.86 5.98 -5.22
CA PHE A 58 -12.61 6.52 -4.07
C PHE A 58 -12.01 6.22 -2.68
N VAL A 59 -10.91 5.47 -2.59
CA VAL A 59 -10.19 5.23 -1.32
C VAL A 59 -9.72 6.54 -0.66
N THR A 60 -9.48 7.59 -1.46
CA THR A 60 -9.06 8.92 -1.00
C THR A 60 -10.16 9.69 -0.28
N ALA A 61 -11.42 9.28 -0.42
CA ALA A 61 -12.55 9.97 0.18
C ALA A 61 -12.47 9.93 1.71
N LEU A 62 -12.04 8.80 2.27
CA LEU A 62 -12.03 8.61 3.72
C LEU A 62 -11.01 9.53 4.43
N PRO A 63 -9.74 9.64 4.00
CA PRO A 63 -8.83 10.65 4.53
C PRO A 63 -9.30 12.09 4.33
N GLN A 64 -10.12 12.38 3.33
CA GLN A 64 -10.58 13.75 3.06
C GLN A 64 -11.75 14.21 3.96
N VAL A 65 -12.37 13.32 4.74
CA VAL A 65 -13.54 13.69 5.57
C VAL A 65 -13.25 14.82 6.56
N LEU A 66 -12.12 14.77 7.28
CA LEU A 66 -11.75 15.81 8.25
C LEU A 66 -11.43 17.17 7.62
N PRO A 67 -10.56 17.27 6.60
CA PRO A 67 -10.31 18.55 5.94
C PRO A 67 -11.57 19.08 5.23
N PHE A 68 -12.41 18.21 4.66
CA PHE A 68 -13.69 18.61 4.08
C PHE A 68 -14.63 19.23 5.13
N ALA A 69 -14.79 18.58 6.29
CA ALA A 69 -15.58 19.13 7.39
C ALA A 69 -15.06 20.51 7.85
N ALA A 70 -13.74 20.71 7.85
CA ALA A 70 -13.14 21.99 8.19
C ALA A 70 -13.49 23.10 7.18
N VAL A 71 -13.53 22.78 5.89
CA VAL A 71 -13.94 23.72 4.83
C VAL A 71 -15.40 24.10 4.98
N VAL A 72 -16.31 23.13 5.16
CA VAL A 72 -17.75 23.39 5.35
C VAL A 72 -18.02 24.22 6.61
N LEU A 73 -17.18 24.07 7.65
CA LEU A 73 -17.26 24.87 8.88
C LEU A 73 -16.55 26.22 8.77
N HIS A 74 -16.10 26.62 7.58
CA HIS A 74 -15.37 27.86 7.31
C HIS A 74 -14.13 28.06 8.21
N ALA A 75 -13.43 26.98 8.54
CA ALA A 75 -12.17 27.05 9.29
C ALA A 75 -11.10 27.82 8.48
N PRO A 76 -10.15 28.49 9.14
CA PRO A 76 -9.05 29.16 8.44
C PRO A 76 -8.21 28.15 7.66
N LEU A 77 -7.64 28.55 6.52
CA LEU A 77 -6.84 27.69 5.62
C LEU A 77 -5.75 26.90 6.37
N LYS A 78 -5.11 27.53 7.37
CA LYS A 78 -4.15 26.86 8.25
C LYS A 78 -4.72 25.62 8.94
N GLY A 79 -5.95 25.71 9.45
CA GLY A 79 -6.65 24.59 10.09
C GLY A 79 -7.02 23.51 9.10
N VAL A 80 -7.46 23.89 7.89
CA VAL A 80 -7.77 22.94 6.80
C VAL A 80 -6.52 22.17 6.40
N MET A 81 -5.40 22.85 6.16
CA MET A 81 -4.12 22.21 5.81
C MET A 81 -3.63 21.26 6.91
N LEU A 82 -3.75 21.65 8.18
CA LEU A 82 -3.38 20.81 9.31
C LEU A 82 -4.22 19.54 9.35
N LEU A 83 -5.54 19.67 9.25
CA LEU A 83 -6.45 18.54 9.25
C LEU A 83 -6.27 17.65 8.01
N TYR A 84 -5.90 18.24 6.87
CA TYR A 84 -5.54 17.52 5.65
C TYR A 84 -4.29 16.66 5.87
N SER A 85 -3.20 17.21 6.42
CA SER A 85 -2.00 16.44 6.74
C SER A 85 -2.27 15.33 7.77
N LEU A 86 -3.01 15.66 8.84
CA LEU A 86 -3.27 14.78 9.97
C LEU A 86 -4.22 13.64 9.61
N SER A 87 -5.22 13.88 8.76
CA SER A 87 -6.22 12.86 8.41
C SER A 87 -5.63 11.64 7.72
N TYR A 88 -4.61 11.82 6.88
CA TYR A 88 -3.87 10.71 6.28
C TYR A 88 -3.12 9.88 7.33
N GLY A 89 -2.49 10.53 8.32
CA GLY A 89 -1.85 9.81 9.43
C GLY A 89 -2.87 9.06 10.30
N LEU A 90 -4.02 9.69 10.57
CA LEU A 90 -5.13 9.07 11.31
C LEU A 90 -5.75 7.89 10.57
N PHE A 91 -5.81 7.93 9.23
CA PHE A 91 -6.25 6.80 8.42
C PHE A 91 -5.38 5.57 8.67
N PHE A 92 -4.05 5.72 8.56
CA PHE A 92 -3.15 4.58 8.80
C PHE A 92 -3.17 4.13 10.26
N LEU A 93 -3.25 5.06 11.22
CA LEU A 93 -3.42 4.71 12.62
C LEU A 93 -4.73 3.92 12.85
N GLY A 94 -5.82 4.30 12.19
CA GLY A 94 -7.09 3.59 12.26
C GLY A 94 -6.99 2.15 11.75
N VAL A 95 -6.34 1.96 10.60
CA VAL A 95 -6.02 0.63 10.07
C VAL A 95 -5.16 -0.15 11.06
N PHE A 96 -4.08 0.45 11.56
CA PHE A 96 -3.20 -0.16 12.55
C PHE A 96 -3.97 -0.57 13.81
N TRP A 97 -4.79 0.31 14.36
CA TRP A 97 -5.57 0.05 15.57
C TRP A 97 -6.50 -1.16 15.37
N LEU A 98 -7.16 -1.24 14.21
CA LEU A 98 -8.02 -2.39 13.89
C LEU A 98 -7.21 -3.70 13.81
N VAL A 99 -6.08 -3.69 13.11
CA VAL A 99 -5.22 -4.86 12.91
C VAL A 99 -4.54 -5.30 14.21
N PHE A 100 -3.80 -4.38 14.82
CA PHE A 100 -2.91 -4.64 15.96
C PHE A 100 -3.69 -4.79 17.27
N HIS A 101 -4.63 -3.88 17.56
CA HIS A 101 -5.34 -3.86 18.84
C HIS A 101 -6.64 -4.69 18.79
N ARG A 102 -7.53 -4.39 17.84
CA ARG A 102 -8.87 -5.01 17.79
C ARG A 102 -8.86 -6.46 17.32
N TRP A 103 -8.02 -6.80 16.35
CA TRP A 103 -7.88 -8.17 15.83
C TRP A 103 -6.67 -8.92 16.37
N ARG A 104 -5.80 -8.25 17.14
CA ARG A 104 -4.64 -8.84 17.80
C ARG A 104 -3.70 -9.55 16.83
N ASN A 105 -3.55 -9.00 15.62
CA ASN A 105 -2.58 -9.46 14.64
C ASN A 105 -1.38 -8.51 14.66
N GLU A 106 -0.43 -8.76 15.57
CA GLU A 106 0.70 -7.86 15.75
C GLU A 106 1.65 -7.91 14.56
N ALA A 107 1.84 -9.09 13.95
CA ALA A 107 2.66 -9.25 12.75
C ALA A 107 2.22 -8.31 11.63
N LEU A 108 0.94 -8.30 11.27
CA LEU A 108 0.42 -7.39 10.22
C LEU A 108 0.40 -5.92 10.66
N GLY A 109 0.26 -5.65 11.96
CA GLY A 109 0.38 -4.27 12.47
C GLY A 109 1.81 -3.74 12.34
N TRP A 110 2.82 -4.58 12.59
CA TRP A 110 4.22 -4.25 12.34
C TRP A 110 4.53 -4.17 10.85
N THR A 111 3.94 -5.02 10.00
CA THR A 111 4.02 -4.87 8.55
C THR A 111 3.58 -3.49 8.10
N LEU A 112 2.48 -2.95 8.66
CA LEU A 112 2.05 -1.59 8.32
C LEU A 112 3.05 -0.50 8.78
N ILE A 113 3.75 -0.70 9.90
CA ILE A 113 4.79 0.24 10.35
C ILE A 113 6.00 0.16 9.40
N PHE A 114 6.46 -1.05 9.05
CA PHE A 114 7.56 -1.26 8.12
C PHE A 114 7.24 -0.73 6.72
N TYR A 115 6.00 -0.93 6.29
CA TYR A 115 5.48 -0.37 5.05
C TYR A 115 5.62 1.15 4.95
N LEU A 116 5.48 1.86 6.07
CA LEU A 116 5.62 3.32 6.14
C LEU A 116 7.05 3.80 6.40
N THR A 117 8.01 2.90 6.63
CA THR A 117 9.34 3.30 7.16
C THR A 117 10.54 2.70 6.43
N LEU A 118 10.53 1.42 6.03
CA LEU A 118 11.74 0.76 5.52
C LEU A 118 12.20 1.29 4.16
N LEU A 119 11.27 1.76 3.35
CA LEU A 119 11.51 2.32 2.02
C LEU A 119 11.03 3.78 1.91
N GLY A 120 10.76 4.44 3.04
CA GLY A 120 10.19 5.79 3.10
C GLY A 120 11.23 6.89 3.31
N LEU A 121 11.25 7.89 2.43
CA LEU A 121 11.91 9.19 2.54
C LEU A 121 10.94 10.30 2.14
N ASP A 122 10.59 10.40 0.86
CA ASP A 122 9.73 11.46 0.32
C ASP A 122 8.24 11.09 0.42
N THR A 123 7.91 9.80 0.54
CA THR A 123 6.54 9.29 0.67
C THR A 123 5.82 9.81 1.91
N PHE A 124 6.57 10.22 2.94
CA PHE A 124 5.98 10.92 4.07
C PHE A 124 5.35 12.26 3.65
N TYR A 125 5.92 12.98 2.70
CA TYR A 125 5.37 14.26 2.22
C TYR A 125 4.33 14.07 1.10
N HIS A 126 4.49 13.01 0.30
CA HIS A 126 3.55 12.66 -0.77
C HIS A 126 2.35 11.88 -0.23
N ILE A 127 1.39 12.57 0.42
CA ILE A 127 0.30 11.99 1.23
C ILE A 127 -0.94 11.50 0.47
N GLN A 128 -1.03 11.76 -0.83
CA GLN A 128 -2.26 11.52 -1.59
C GLN A 128 -2.32 10.20 -2.38
N SER A 129 -1.26 9.39 -2.42
CA SER A 129 -1.26 8.23 -3.31
C SER A 129 -2.31 7.19 -2.91
N GLU A 130 -3.23 6.91 -3.82
CA GLU A 130 -4.27 5.90 -3.60
C GLU A 130 -3.69 4.51 -3.49
N TYR A 131 -2.52 4.30 -4.07
CA TYR A 131 -1.87 3.00 -4.07
C TYR A 131 -1.56 2.52 -2.67
N TYR A 132 -0.88 3.32 -1.85
CA TYR A 132 -0.52 2.87 -0.51
C TYR A 132 -1.70 2.86 0.46
N LEU A 133 -2.74 3.68 0.23
CA LEU A 133 -3.99 3.57 0.97
C LEU A 133 -4.66 2.22 0.67
N GLY A 134 -4.64 1.81 -0.60
CA GLY A 134 -5.10 0.51 -1.04
C GLY A 134 -4.31 -0.65 -0.42
N ILE A 135 -2.98 -0.53 -0.30
CA ILE A 135 -2.15 -1.54 0.38
C ILE A 135 -2.45 -1.60 1.88
N ALA A 136 -2.66 -0.47 2.56
CA ALA A 136 -3.06 -0.47 3.96
C ALA A 136 -4.43 -1.15 4.18
N LEU A 137 -5.41 -0.88 3.32
CA LEU A 137 -6.69 -1.59 3.35
C LEU A 137 -6.55 -3.08 3.00
N LEU A 138 -5.60 -3.44 2.14
CA LEU A 138 -5.31 -4.83 1.84
C LEU A 138 -4.74 -5.56 3.07
N ILE A 139 -3.86 -4.92 3.84
CA ILE A 139 -3.40 -5.45 5.15
C ILE A 139 -4.59 -5.64 6.09
N LEU A 140 -5.52 -4.69 6.13
CA LEU A 140 -6.77 -4.81 6.91
C LEU A 140 -7.60 -6.02 6.46
N VAL A 141 -7.80 -6.22 5.16
CA VAL A 141 -8.53 -7.39 4.62
C VAL A 141 -7.88 -8.68 5.10
N TYR A 142 -6.56 -8.81 5.01
CA TYR A 142 -5.88 -10.04 5.43
C TYR A 142 -5.87 -10.23 6.94
N ALA A 143 -5.81 -9.18 7.73
CA ALA A 143 -5.99 -9.29 9.18
C ALA A 143 -7.38 -9.82 9.54
N LEU A 144 -8.43 -9.38 8.82
CA LEU A 144 -9.79 -9.89 8.97
C LEU A 144 -9.90 -11.37 8.57
N VAL A 145 -9.34 -11.74 7.41
CA VAL A 145 -9.34 -13.12 6.88
C VAL A 145 -8.62 -14.06 7.85
N LEU A 146 -7.43 -13.69 8.33
CA LEU A 146 -6.63 -14.50 9.25
C LEU A 146 -7.26 -14.62 10.63
N ARG A 147 -7.99 -13.59 11.07
CA ARG A 147 -8.76 -13.63 12.32
C ARG A 147 -9.94 -14.59 12.23
N HIS A 148 -10.55 -14.70 11.06
CA HIS A 148 -11.76 -15.47 10.80
C HIS A 148 -11.60 -16.37 9.57
N PRO A 149 -10.75 -17.41 9.66
CA PRO A 149 -10.38 -18.21 8.49
C PRO A 149 -11.59 -18.84 7.80
N GLY A 150 -12.63 -19.24 8.53
CA GLY A 150 -13.87 -19.80 7.92
C GLY A 150 -14.72 -18.79 7.13
N LEU A 151 -14.38 -17.49 7.15
CA LEU A 151 -15.07 -16.40 6.48
C LEU A 151 -16.61 -16.49 6.62
N PRO A 152 -17.17 -16.37 7.84
CA PRO A 152 -18.62 -16.35 8.03
C PRO A 152 -19.26 -15.23 7.20
N GLY A 153 -20.55 -15.36 6.85
CA GLY A 153 -21.20 -14.50 5.85
C GLY A 153 -20.96 -12.99 6.03
N ARG A 154 -21.05 -12.47 7.27
CA ARG A 154 -20.77 -11.05 7.56
C ARG A 154 -19.31 -10.67 7.28
N VAL A 155 -18.36 -11.51 7.68
CA VAL A 155 -16.92 -11.29 7.43
C VAL A 155 -16.62 -11.36 5.94
N PHE A 156 -17.23 -12.32 5.23
CA PHE A 156 -17.09 -12.44 3.79
C PHE A 156 -17.63 -11.19 3.05
N ALA A 157 -18.80 -10.70 3.44
CA ALA A 157 -19.39 -9.49 2.87
C ALA A 157 -18.53 -8.24 3.13
N VAL A 158 -18.06 -8.05 4.37
CA VAL A 158 -17.15 -6.93 4.72
C VAL A 158 -15.83 -7.04 3.96
N GLY A 159 -15.24 -8.24 3.89
CA GLY A 159 -14.02 -8.49 3.12
C GLY A 159 -14.21 -8.20 1.63
N GLY A 160 -15.34 -8.59 1.05
CA GLY A 160 -15.69 -8.30 -0.34
C GLY A 160 -15.84 -6.80 -0.63
N LEU A 161 -16.49 -6.06 0.26
CA LEU A 161 -16.62 -4.59 0.13
C LEU A 161 -15.27 -3.88 0.26
N LEU A 162 -14.42 -4.34 1.18
CA LEU A 162 -13.06 -3.82 1.29
C LEU A 162 -12.23 -4.15 0.05
N LEU A 163 -12.33 -5.36 -0.50
CA LEU A 163 -11.64 -5.73 -1.75
C LEU A 163 -12.11 -4.91 -2.95
N LEU A 164 -13.41 -4.57 -3.02
CA LEU A 164 -13.91 -3.62 -4.01
C LEU A 164 -13.18 -2.28 -3.89
N THR A 165 -13.04 -1.76 -2.68
CA THR A 165 -12.29 -0.51 -2.42
C THR A 165 -10.82 -0.63 -2.82
N VAL A 166 -10.16 -1.74 -2.45
CA VAL A 166 -8.74 -2.00 -2.76
C VAL A 166 -8.49 -2.12 -4.28
N ALA A 167 -9.40 -2.77 -5.01
CA ALA A 167 -9.29 -2.90 -6.46
C ALA A 167 -9.46 -1.55 -7.17
N PHE A 168 -10.34 -0.69 -6.66
CA PHE A 168 -10.51 0.65 -7.19
C PHE A 168 -9.37 1.60 -6.79
N ALA A 169 -8.68 1.37 -5.66
CA ALA A 169 -7.55 2.17 -5.21
C ALA A 169 -6.42 2.27 -6.26
N HIS A 170 -5.89 1.15 -6.74
CA HIS A 170 -4.85 1.15 -7.78
C HIS A 170 -4.73 -0.21 -8.47
N LYS A 171 -4.36 -0.27 -9.76
CA LYS A 171 -4.23 -1.56 -10.48
C LYS A 171 -3.15 -2.48 -9.88
N LEU A 172 -2.05 -1.89 -9.39
CA LEU A 172 -0.96 -2.65 -8.78
C LEU A 172 -1.30 -3.28 -7.42
N THR A 173 -2.41 -2.91 -6.76
CA THR A 173 -2.82 -3.59 -5.52
C THR A 173 -3.14 -5.07 -5.77
N PHE A 174 -3.53 -5.42 -7.00
CA PHE A 174 -3.82 -6.80 -7.38
C PHE A 174 -2.60 -7.71 -7.24
N ILE A 175 -1.39 -7.22 -7.56
CA ILE A 175 -0.15 -8.01 -7.44
C ILE A 175 0.10 -8.38 -5.97
N PHE A 176 -0.04 -7.41 -5.06
CA PHE A 176 0.13 -7.65 -3.62
C PHE A 176 -1.01 -8.44 -3.01
N PHE A 177 -2.22 -8.33 -3.57
CA PHE A 177 -3.31 -9.23 -3.23
C PHE A 177 -2.95 -10.68 -3.57
N LEU A 178 -2.42 -10.96 -4.78
CA LEU A 178 -2.00 -12.30 -5.17
C LEU A 178 -0.84 -12.82 -4.30
N PHE A 179 0.11 -11.94 -3.98
CA PHE A 179 1.20 -12.26 -3.06
C PHE A 179 0.66 -12.73 -1.70
N LEU A 180 -0.15 -11.91 -1.02
CA LEU A 180 -0.71 -12.26 0.29
C LEU A 180 -1.65 -13.48 0.19
N TRP A 181 -2.40 -13.58 -0.91
CA TRP A 181 -3.31 -14.70 -1.14
C TRP A 181 -2.57 -16.03 -1.18
N GLY A 182 -1.52 -16.09 -2.01
CA GLY A 182 -0.66 -17.26 -2.15
C GLY A 182 0.14 -17.52 -0.88
N TYR A 183 0.79 -16.50 -0.33
CA TYR A 183 1.65 -16.63 0.85
C TYR A 183 0.87 -17.18 2.07
N PHE A 184 -0.29 -16.60 2.38
CA PHE A 184 -1.11 -17.09 3.48
C PHE A 184 -1.84 -18.41 3.17
N GLY A 185 -2.19 -18.68 1.92
CA GLY A 185 -2.72 -19.99 1.51
C GLY A 185 -1.70 -21.13 1.68
N LEU A 186 -0.41 -20.82 1.47
CA LEU A 186 0.69 -21.75 1.77
C LEU A 186 0.87 -21.93 3.28
N LEU A 187 0.85 -20.83 4.04
CA LEU A 187 1.12 -20.83 5.49
C LEU A 187 0.00 -21.44 6.32
N TYR A 188 -1.27 -21.20 5.95
CA TYR A 188 -2.43 -21.60 6.75
C TYR A 188 -3.36 -22.53 5.96
N PRO A 189 -3.27 -23.86 6.17
CA PRO A 189 -4.17 -24.82 5.54
C PRO A 189 -5.66 -24.53 5.79
N SER A 190 -5.99 -23.89 6.91
CA SER A 190 -7.36 -23.47 7.24
C SER A 190 -7.98 -22.47 6.26
N LEU A 191 -7.17 -21.81 5.41
CA LEU A 191 -7.65 -20.92 4.35
C LEU A 191 -7.95 -21.66 3.04
N ARG A 192 -7.64 -22.95 2.92
CA ARG A 192 -7.79 -23.72 1.68
C ARG A 192 -9.24 -24.22 1.47
N HIS A 193 -10.20 -23.31 1.53
CA HIS A 193 -11.62 -23.60 1.35
C HIS A 193 -12.25 -22.70 0.27
N ARG A 194 -13.47 -23.07 -0.16
CA ARG A 194 -14.16 -22.44 -1.29
C ARG A 194 -14.32 -20.91 -1.14
N ARG A 195 -14.67 -20.40 0.04
CA ARG A 195 -14.86 -18.95 0.23
C ARG A 195 -13.58 -18.14 0.02
N TYR A 196 -12.42 -18.68 0.39
CA TYR A 196 -11.14 -18.02 0.14
C TYR A 196 -10.80 -17.98 -1.36
N LEU A 197 -11.13 -19.05 -2.09
CA LEU A 197 -11.06 -19.06 -3.56
C LEU A 197 -12.05 -18.04 -4.18
N VAL A 198 -13.26 -17.93 -3.64
CA VAL A 198 -14.23 -16.93 -4.10
C VAL A 198 -13.71 -15.50 -3.90
N LEU A 199 -12.97 -15.20 -2.83
CA LEU A 199 -12.34 -13.88 -2.70
C LEU A 199 -11.31 -13.59 -3.81
N LEU A 200 -10.53 -14.59 -4.23
CA LEU A 200 -9.63 -14.47 -5.39
C LEU A 200 -10.42 -14.20 -6.67
N LEU A 201 -11.44 -15.02 -6.95
CA LEU A 201 -12.28 -14.85 -8.14
C LEU A 201 -13.00 -13.50 -8.14
N LEU A 202 -13.46 -13.04 -6.98
CA LEU A 202 -14.07 -11.73 -6.80
C LEU A 202 -13.07 -10.61 -7.12
N MET A 203 -11.85 -10.67 -6.57
CA MET A 203 -10.82 -9.68 -6.87
C MET A 203 -10.49 -9.65 -8.36
N VAL A 204 -10.32 -10.81 -9.00
CA VAL A 204 -10.08 -10.93 -10.45
C VAL A 204 -11.24 -10.31 -11.23
N ALA A 205 -12.48 -10.65 -10.89
CA ALA A 205 -13.67 -10.12 -11.55
C ALA A 205 -13.75 -8.59 -11.41
N ILE A 206 -13.52 -8.04 -10.21
CA ILE A 206 -13.56 -6.60 -9.99
C ILE A 206 -12.46 -5.89 -10.79
N VAL A 207 -11.22 -6.41 -10.80
CA VAL A 207 -10.11 -5.82 -11.56
C VAL A 207 -10.37 -5.88 -13.06
N ALA A 208 -10.92 -6.98 -13.57
CA ALA A 208 -11.31 -7.13 -14.97
C ALA A 208 -12.43 -6.15 -15.35
N LEU A 209 -13.49 -6.08 -14.54
CA LEU A 209 -14.60 -5.13 -14.74
C LEU A 209 -14.12 -3.67 -14.69
N LYS A 210 -13.27 -3.33 -13.71
CA LYS A 210 -12.66 -2.00 -13.62
C LYS A 210 -11.86 -1.68 -14.88
N SER A 211 -11.05 -2.62 -15.37
CA SER A 211 -10.21 -2.39 -16.55
C SER A 211 -11.04 -2.29 -17.84
N ALA A 212 -12.17 -2.99 -17.93
CA ALA A 212 -13.05 -2.95 -19.08
C ALA A 212 -13.95 -1.70 -19.12
N TYR A 213 -14.50 -1.27 -17.98
CA TYR A 213 -15.55 -0.25 -17.93
C TYR A 213 -15.15 1.06 -17.25
N PHE A 214 -14.09 1.06 -16.43
CA PHE A 214 -13.67 2.21 -15.61
C PHE A 214 -12.22 2.62 -15.94
N THR A 215 -11.89 2.62 -17.23
CA THR A 215 -10.60 3.06 -17.76
C THR A 215 -10.68 4.51 -18.21
N ASN A 216 -9.61 5.27 -18.01
CA ASN A 216 -9.47 6.67 -18.41
C ASN A 216 -8.21 6.88 -19.25
N TRP A 217 -8.07 8.06 -19.85
CA TRP A 217 -6.94 8.41 -20.71
C TRP A 217 -5.57 8.22 -20.04
N TYR A 218 -5.45 8.54 -18.75
CA TYR A 218 -4.20 8.40 -17.99
C TYR A 218 -3.77 6.93 -17.87
N GLU A 219 -4.73 6.05 -17.59
CA GLU A 219 -4.52 4.60 -17.50
C GLU A 219 -4.17 3.98 -18.85
N VAL A 220 -4.77 4.46 -19.95
CA VAL A 220 -4.43 4.02 -21.32
C VAL A 220 -3.01 4.44 -21.67
N MET A 221 -2.66 5.70 -21.42
CA MET A 221 -1.32 6.23 -21.67
C MET A 221 -0.24 5.43 -20.93
N LYS A 222 -0.46 5.10 -19.65
CA LYS A 222 0.49 4.28 -18.87
C LYS A 222 0.64 2.86 -19.42
N GLN A 223 -0.44 2.27 -19.95
CA GLN A 223 -0.37 0.96 -20.60
C GLN A 223 0.40 1.01 -21.91
N GLU A 224 0.21 2.07 -22.71
CA GLU A 224 0.93 2.30 -23.95
C GLU A 224 2.42 2.55 -23.70
N ASP A 225 2.77 3.37 -22.69
CA ASP A 225 4.15 3.58 -22.24
C ASP A 225 4.80 2.25 -21.85
N PHE A 226 4.13 1.43 -21.04
CA PHE A 226 4.63 0.11 -20.65
C PHE A 226 4.91 -0.77 -21.87
N ASN A 227 3.96 -0.88 -22.80
CA ASN A 227 4.11 -1.72 -23.99
C ASN A 227 5.26 -1.23 -24.88
N ARG A 228 5.41 0.09 -25.03
CA ARG A 228 6.50 0.71 -25.80
C ARG A 228 7.86 0.42 -25.17
N HIS A 229 7.98 0.57 -23.85
CA HIS A 229 9.23 0.26 -23.15
C HIS A 229 9.54 -1.23 -23.19
N LEU A 230 8.54 -2.10 -23.00
CA LEU A 230 8.73 -3.54 -23.12
C LEU A 230 9.27 -3.91 -24.50
N ALA A 231 8.68 -3.38 -25.57
CA ALA A 231 9.14 -3.61 -26.93
C ALA A 231 10.57 -3.06 -27.16
N ALA A 232 10.90 -1.90 -26.61
CA ALA A 232 12.20 -1.26 -26.78
C ALA A 232 13.33 -2.01 -26.05
N TYR A 233 13.07 -2.59 -24.89
CA TYR A 233 14.08 -3.26 -24.07
C TYR A 233 14.06 -4.79 -24.20
N TRP A 234 13.07 -5.39 -24.86
CA TRP A 234 13.01 -6.83 -25.07
C TRP A 234 14.03 -7.30 -26.13
N PRO A 235 14.80 -8.39 -25.90
CA PRO A 235 14.86 -9.26 -24.71
C PRO A 235 15.88 -8.80 -23.64
N HIS A 236 16.53 -7.66 -23.85
CA HIS A 236 17.57 -7.10 -23.00
C HIS A 236 17.04 -6.36 -21.75
N LEU A 237 16.01 -6.88 -21.06
CA LEU A 237 15.38 -6.21 -19.92
C LEU A 237 16.35 -5.94 -18.74
N HIS A 238 17.49 -6.61 -18.69
CA HIS A 238 18.56 -6.37 -17.71
C HIS A 238 19.29 -5.03 -17.93
N THR A 239 19.12 -4.37 -19.08
CA THR A 239 19.78 -3.08 -19.39
C THR A 239 18.94 -1.87 -18.99
N LEU A 240 17.72 -2.07 -18.47
CA LEU A 240 16.86 -0.97 -18.01
C LEU A 240 17.62 -0.07 -17.01
N PRO A 241 17.69 1.26 -17.26
CA PRO A 241 18.41 2.18 -16.38
C PRO A 241 17.90 2.17 -14.93
N ALA A 242 16.59 1.96 -14.75
CA ALA A 242 15.95 1.85 -13.45
C ALA A 242 16.57 0.80 -12.52
N HIS A 243 17.16 -0.29 -13.04
CA HIS A 243 17.88 -1.27 -12.22
C HIS A 243 19.08 -0.64 -11.51
N ARG A 244 19.84 0.20 -12.23
CA ARG A 244 21.01 0.89 -11.66
C ARG A 244 20.58 1.98 -10.68
N ILE A 245 19.51 2.71 -11.01
CA ILE A 245 18.95 3.75 -10.14
C ILE A 245 18.46 3.12 -8.83
N PHE A 246 17.69 2.03 -8.92
CA PHE A 246 17.24 1.28 -7.75
C PHE A 246 18.41 0.75 -6.93
N GLY A 247 19.44 0.17 -7.58
CA GLY A 247 20.64 -0.30 -6.90
C GLY A 247 21.38 0.81 -6.14
N GLY A 248 21.52 2.00 -6.74
CA GLY A 248 22.09 3.17 -6.06
C GLY A 248 21.26 3.61 -4.86
N ARG A 249 19.92 3.67 -5.01
CA ARG A 249 19.00 3.99 -3.91
C ARG A 249 19.04 2.92 -2.82
N LEU A 250 19.20 1.65 -3.18
CA LEU A 250 19.31 0.54 -2.24
C LEU A 250 20.52 0.69 -1.32
N LEU A 251 21.66 1.12 -1.85
CA LEU A 251 22.89 1.29 -1.09
C LEU A 251 22.89 2.56 -0.23
N HIS A 252 22.32 3.66 -0.73
CA HIS A 252 22.40 4.96 -0.06
C HIS A 252 21.20 5.29 0.83
N HIS A 253 20.02 4.76 0.50
CA HIS A 253 18.76 5.19 1.10
C HIS A 253 17.98 4.02 1.71
N TYR A 254 17.97 2.86 1.05
CA TYR A 254 17.12 1.72 1.43
C TYR A 254 17.91 0.52 1.98
N TRP A 255 19.10 0.76 2.52
CA TRP A 255 19.99 -0.31 2.97
C TRP A 255 19.39 -1.10 4.14
N VAL A 256 18.58 -0.45 5.00
CA VAL A 256 17.88 -1.12 6.10
C VAL A 256 16.91 -2.17 5.57
N TRP A 257 16.15 -1.85 4.52
CA TRP A 257 15.29 -2.81 3.84
C TRP A 257 16.09 -3.98 3.26
N ALA A 258 17.24 -3.70 2.63
CA ALA A 258 18.11 -4.76 2.09
C ALA A 258 18.57 -5.75 3.17
N LEU A 259 18.99 -5.24 4.33
CA LEU A 259 19.38 -6.05 5.47
C LEU A 259 18.20 -6.84 6.05
N PHE A 260 17.02 -6.22 6.13
CA PHE A 260 15.81 -6.89 6.58
C PHE A 260 15.43 -8.05 5.66
N LEU A 261 15.42 -7.83 4.33
CA LEU A 261 15.15 -8.86 3.34
C LEU A 261 16.20 -9.99 3.37
N ALA A 262 17.47 -9.66 3.58
CA ALA A 262 18.53 -10.65 3.78
C ALA A 262 18.27 -11.50 5.03
N GLY A 263 17.87 -10.86 6.14
CA GLY A 263 17.48 -11.54 7.38
C GLY A 263 16.31 -12.51 7.19
N VAL A 264 15.24 -12.06 6.52
CA VAL A 264 14.09 -12.91 6.14
C VAL A 264 14.53 -14.08 5.26
N SER A 265 15.42 -13.83 4.30
CA SER A 265 15.94 -14.87 3.40
C SER A 265 16.71 -15.94 4.16
N VAL A 266 17.62 -15.54 5.04
CA VAL A 266 18.39 -16.47 5.89
C VAL A 266 17.47 -17.26 6.82
N PHE A 267 16.46 -16.60 7.41
CA PHE A 267 15.47 -17.26 8.27
C PHE A 267 14.71 -18.36 7.51
N LEU A 268 14.18 -18.06 6.32
CA LEU A 268 13.46 -19.04 5.51
C LEU A 268 14.36 -20.18 5.01
N LEU A 269 15.61 -19.88 4.63
CA LEU A 269 16.58 -20.89 4.22
C LEU A 269 16.92 -21.86 5.37
N ARG A 270 17.17 -21.34 6.58
CA ARG A 270 17.43 -22.17 7.77
C ARG A 270 16.22 -23.02 8.15
N GLY A 271 15.01 -22.47 7.97
CA GLY A 271 13.76 -23.21 8.14
C GLY A 271 13.46 -24.21 7.03
N ARG A 272 14.27 -24.28 5.96
CA ARG A 272 14.03 -25.09 4.75
C ARG A 272 12.70 -24.76 4.04
N GLU A 273 12.24 -23.52 4.19
CA GLU A 273 10.98 -23.01 3.67
C GLU A 273 11.14 -22.46 2.23
N TYR A 274 11.73 -23.27 1.34
CA TYR A 274 12.17 -22.84 0.01
C TYR A 274 11.04 -22.30 -0.86
N LEU A 275 9.84 -22.86 -0.75
CA LEU A 275 8.68 -22.38 -1.51
C LEU A 275 8.26 -20.97 -1.07
N LYS A 276 8.31 -20.66 0.22
CA LYS A 276 8.02 -19.32 0.73
C LYS A 276 9.09 -18.32 0.29
N LEU A 277 10.36 -18.74 0.32
CA LEU A 277 11.47 -17.92 -0.16
C LEU A 277 11.33 -17.60 -1.66
N LEU A 278 11.02 -18.61 -2.47
CA LEU A 278 10.75 -18.44 -3.90
C LEU A 278 9.56 -17.50 -4.12
N TRP A 279 8.50 -17.61 -3.32
CA TRP A 279 7.35 -16.72 -3.41
C TRP A 279 7.69 -15.27 -3.11
N VAL A 280 8.49 -15.02 -2.05
CA VAL A 280 8.96 -13.68 -1.68
C VAL A 280 9.84 -13.08 -2.78
N TRP A 281 10.88 -13.78 -3.21
CA TRP A 281 11.81 -13.27 -4.23
C TRP A 281 11.17 -13.18 -5.62
N GLY A 282 10.37 -14.18 -6.02
CA GLY A 282 9.65 -14.16 -7.29
C GLY A 282 8.69 -12.98 -7.39
N THR A 283 7.96 -12.69 -6.31
CA THR A 283 7.09 -11.50 -6.25
C THR A 283 7.90 -10.21 -6.27
N ALA A 284 8.94 -10.09 -5.44
CA ALA A 284 9.74 -8.87 -5.34
C ALA A 284 10.45 -8.53 -6.66
N VAL A 285 11.13 -9.52 -7.27
CA VAL A 285 11.84 -9.34 -8.54
C VAL A 285 10.85 -9.12 -9.69
N GLY A 286 9.77 -9.90 -9.75
CA GLY A 286 8.74 -9.74 -10.78
C GLY A 286 8.07 -8.37 -10.72
N TYR A 287 7.75 -7.89 -9.52
CA TYR A 287 7.17 -6.57 -9.31
C TYR A 287 8.15 -5.45 -9.67
N LEU A 288 9.41 -5.53 -9.22
CA LEU A 288 10.45 -4.57 -9.59
C LEU A 288 10.65 -4.50 -11.09
N LEU A 289 10.66 -5.65 -11.77
CA LEU A 289 10.77 -5.70 -13.23
C LEU A 289 9.58 -5.02 -13.91
N LEU A 290 8.35 -5.30 -13.46
CA LEU A 290 7.15 -4.64 -13.99
C LEU A 290 7.22 -3.12 -13.83
N TYR A 291 7.63 -2.63 -12.67
CA TYR A 291 7.80 -1.18 -12.46
C TYR A 291 8.92 -0.60 -13.32
N HIS A 292 10.08 -1.27 -13.41
CA HIS A 292 11.21 -0.77 -14.20
C HIS A 292 10.92 -0.77 -15.71
N ILE A 293 10.02 -1.62 -16.19
CA ILE A 293 9.50 -1.52 -17.57
C ILE A 293 8.52 -0.34 -17.68
N ALA A 294 7.65 -0.15 -16.70
CA ALA A 294 6.68 0.95 -16.70
C ALA A 294 7.35 2.33 -16.68
N ASP A 295 8.45 2.47 -15.94
CA ASP A 295 9.19 3.73 -15.79
C ASP A 295 10.73 3.49 -15.78
N PRO A 296 11.34 3.27 -16.97
CA PRO A 296 12.76 2.89 -17.08
C PRO A 296 13.74 3.95 -16.59
N LEU A 297 13.31 5.22 -16.55
CA LEU A 297 14.17 6.34 -16.16
C LEU A 297 13.96 6.73 -14.69
N SER A 298 12.83 6.37 -14.07
CA SER A 298 12.51 6.66 -12.68
C SER A 298 12.86 8.10 -12.27
N PRO A 299 12.42 9.11 -13.06
CA PRO A 299 12.97 10.47 -12.99
C PRO A 299 12.66 11.16 -11.66
N TYR A 300 11.56 10.79 -11.01
CA TYR A 300 11.13 11.33 -9.74
C TYR A 300 11.25 10.29 -8.64
N ARG A 301 12.12 10.57 -7.65
CA ARG A 301 12.36 9.65 -6.54
C ARG A 301 11.08 9.34 -5.76
N PHE A 302 10.28 10.33 -5.44
CA PHE A 302 9.06 10.15 -4.64
C PHE A 302 8.03 9.22 -5.31
N TYR A 303 7.81 9.34 -6.64
CA TYR A 303 6.90 8.43 -7.36
C TYR A 303 7.43 6.99 -7.38
N ALA A 304 8.74 6.83 -7.58
CA ALA A 304 9.38 5.53 -7.53
C ALA A 304 9.28 4.90 -6.14
N GLU A 305 9.49 5.70 -5.11
CA GLU A 305 9.43 5.30 -3.71
C GLU A 305 8.05 4.79 -3.32
N VAL A 306 6.97 5.51 -3.66
CA VAL A 306 5.58 5.05 -3.49
C VAL A 306 5.37 3.67 -4.10
N THR A 307 5.99 3.43 -5.26
CA THR A 307 5.90 2.16 -5.96
C THR A 307 6.76 1.09 -5.29
N TYR A 308 7.90 1.43 -4.70
CA TYR A 308 8.75 0.48 -3.98
C TYR A 308 8.22 0.09 -2.60
N LEU A 309 7.48 0.97 -1.90
CA LEU A 309 6.99 0.73 -0.53
C LEU A 309 6.42 -0.68 -0.29
N PRO A 310 5.60 -1.27 -1.18
CA PRO A 310 5.01 -2.58 -0.94
C PRO A 310 6.00 -3.76 -0.88
N LEU A 311 7.27 -3.52 -1.22
CA LEU A 311 8.35 -4.48 -1.02
C LEU A 311 8.82 -4.59 0.44
N ALA A 312 8.49 -3.61 1.29
CA ALA A 312 8.84 -3.56 2.71
C ALA A 312 8.01 -4.54 3.56
#